data_AF-A0A1B6KLN0-F1
#
_entry.id   AF-A0A1B6KLN0-F1
#
_cell.length_a   1.000
_cell.length_b   1.000
_cell.length_c   1.000
_cell.angle_alpha   90.00
_cell.angle_beta   90.00
_cell.angle_gamma   90.00
#
_symmetry.space_group_name_H-M   'P 1'
#
loop_
_entity.id
_entity.type
_entity.pdbx_description
1 polymer ?
#
loop_
_entity_poly.entity_id
_entity_poly.type
_entity_poly.pdbx_seq_one_letter_code
_entity_poly.pdbx_strand_id
1 'polypeptide(L)'
;MNNSVISSSMLLSIHGTEKSPPPVTKIKIKSPKSDIKVHRLSCNKTSKLTPELPKRGNSSINHNEDKISQAWNKLKINALSKAVAIAPDVGPCSIGPKSLLSASLDCDIIDNEAVTSTPFKAKDINENTEKVVTCISLVEKSKTCRLDVSEIPPANDHDEYQEIEALRKLCLSKIEAQVERCALKKKSDVLRAWCENDEKSKENLAAYKMELEKKCLRKIQERDIEVRKLVMESKANTQLKVRQLEQSKSDHDKKIAETSEKIKQIEQQRKDLEEKQRQKREELKQCINGIYKTQVGYSQKYSQISETTKRCRDTRMLNEKVLGELSELKRMNEQLIKLVEKSREGKVTLTDLKAAEILLQKIALISEVFTRHTDEINKTLDRVEEVRKKEQQEIELKAKQEAEKQQQAERQQQA
;
A
#
# COMPACT_ATOMS: atom_id res chain seq x y z
N MET A 1 45.00 -25.09 -42.50
CA MET A 1 44.43 -26.43 -42.23
C MET A 1 43.01 -26.19 -41.71
N ASN A 2 42.02 -25.81 -42.53
CA ASN A 2 41.32 -26.51 -43.62
C ASN A 2 40.71 -27.85 -43.22
N ASN A 3 39.39 -27.82 -42.95
CA ASN A 3 38.30 -28.75 -43.37
C ASN A 3 37.09 -28.38 -42.47
N SER A 4 36.06 -27.64 -42.89
CA SER A 4 35.20 -27.69 -44.08
C SER A 4 34.66 -29.09 -44.36
N VAL A 5 33.45 -29.36 -43.86
CA VAL A 5 32.52 -30.30 -44.49
C VAL A 5 31.17 -29.60 -44.59
N ILE A 6 30.89 -29.22 -45.83
CA ILE A 6 29.61 -28.79 -46.39
C ILE A 6 28.77 -30.05 -46.59
N SER A 7 27.47 -30.01 -46.24
CA SER A 7 26.50 -30.91 -46.85
C SER A 7 25.29 -30.10 -47.31
N SER A 8 25.13 -30.11 -48.63
CA SER A 8 24.10 -29.41 -49.42
C SER A 8 22.86 -30.28 -49.65
N SER A 9 21.75 -29.57 -49.93
CA SER A 9 20.52 -30.01 -50.61
C SER A 9 19.58 -30.91 -49.78
N MET A 10 18.28 -30.67 -49.72
CA MET A 10 17.38 -30.43 -50.84
C MET A 10 16.29 -29.40 -50.56
N LEU A 11 16.06 -28.56 -51.56
CA LEU A 11 14.86 -27.75 -51.79
C LEU A 11 13.73 -28.66 -52.30
N LEU A 12 12.56 -28.58 -51.67
CA LEU A 12 11.29 -28.99 -52.27
C LEU A 12 10.23 -27.93 -51.96
N SER A 13 9.94 -27.12 -52.99
CA SER A 13 8.77 -26.26 -53.08
C SER A 13 7.52 -27.11 -53.24
N ILE A 14 6.51 -26.87 -52.40
CA ILE A 14 5.12 -27.27 -52.68
C ILE A 14 4.24 -26.04 -52.48
N HIS A 15 3.73 -25.53 -53.60
CA HIS A 15 2.58 -24.64 -53.67
C HIS A 15 1.31 -25.42 -53.32
N GLY A 16 0.38 -24.83 -52.55
CA GLY A 16 -1.01 -25.31 -52.53
C GLY A 16 -1.83 -24.98 -51.29
N THR A 17 -2.62 -23.91 -51.41
CA THR A 17 -4.01 -23.76 -50.91
C THR A 17 -4.31 -23.79 -49.41
N GLU A 18 -4.60 -22.59 -48.91
CA GLU A 18 -5.73 -22.21 -48.03
C GLU A 18 -6.55 -23.36 -47.42
N LYS A 19 -6.52 -23.50 -46.07
CA LYS A 19 -7.72 -23.60 -45.22
C LYS A 19 -7.40 -23.11 -43.80
N SER A 20 -8.08 -22.04 -43.40
CA SER A 20 -8.13 -21.53 -42.02
C SER A 20 -8.75 -22.58 -41.08
N PRO A 21 -8.21 -22.83 -39.88
CA PRO A 21 -8.88 -23.69 -38.91
C PRO A 21 -10.14 -23.00 -38.35
N PRO A 22 -11.25 -23.74 -38.12
CA PRO A 22 -12.50 -23.16 -37.65
C PRO A 22 -12.39 -22.66 -36.19
N PRO A 23 -13.14 -21.62 -35.80
CA PRO A 23 -13.08 -21.09 -34.45
C PRO A 23 -13.72 -22.06 -33.44
N VAL A 24 -13.01 -22.26 -32.33
CA VAL A 24 -13.44 -23.05 -31.17
C VAL A 24 -14.80 -22.56 -30.66
N THR A 25 -15.75 -23.48 -30.59
CA THR A 25 -17.10 -23.29 -30.03
C THR A 25 -17.02 -22.89 -28.55
N LYS A 26 -17.68 -21.77 -28.21
CA LYS A 26 -17.79 -21.28 -26.84
C LYS A 26 -18.62 -22.27 -26.01
N ILE A 27 -17.98 -22.93 -25.05
CA ILE A 27 -18.66 -23.70 -24.01
C ILE A 27 -19.48 -22.72 -23.15
N LYS A 28 -20.80 -22.90 -23.16
CA LYS A 28 -21.75 -22.11 -22.38
C LYS A 28 -21.81 -22.64 -20.95
N ILE A 29 -20.94 -22.12 -20.08
CA ILE A 29 -21.02 -22.37 -18.63
C ILE A 29 -22.14 -21.48 -18.08
N LYS A 30 -23.22 -22.08 -17.57
CA LYS A 30 -24.24 -21.38 -16.78
C LYS A 30 -23.68 -21.19 -15.37
N SER A 31 -23.34 -19.96 -14.98
CA SER A 31 -23.06 -19.63 -13.58
C SER A 31 -24.36 -19.44 -12.78
N PRO A 32 -24.41 -19.92 -11.52
CA PRO A 32 -25.58 -19.76 -10.66
C PRO A 32 -25.79 -18.29 -10.25
N LYS A 33 -27.05 -17.92 -10.09
CA LYS A 33 -27.51 -16.59 -9.65
C LYS A 33 -26.93 -16.28 -8.26
N SER A 34 -26.14 -15.22 -8.16
CA SER A 34 -25.80 -14.58 -6.89
C SER A 34 -26.39 -13.17 -6.92
N ASP A 35 -27.42 -12.96 -6.11
CA ASP A 35 -28.03 -11.66 -5.84
C ASP A 35 -27.02 -10.75 -5.14
N ILE A 36 -26.43 -9.83 -5.91
CA ILE A 36 -25.68 -8.69 -5.37
C ILE A 36 -26.30 -7.43 -5.96
N LYS A 37 -27.02 -6.68 -5.11
CA LYS A 37 -27.50 -5.33 -5.40
C LYS A 37 -26.30 -4.42 -5.70
N VAL A 38 -26.09 -4.11 -6.97
CA VAL A 38 -25.17 -3.06 -7.40
C VAL A 38 -25.92 -1.73 -7.37
N HIS A 39 -25.57 -0.85 -6.44
CA HIS A 39 -26.01 0.54 -6.47
C HIS A 39 -25.46 1.21 -7.73
N ARG A 40 -26.38 1.53 -8.65
CA ARG A 40 -26.12 2.25 -9.89
C ARG A 40 -25.83 3.71 -9.55
N LEU A 41 -24.56 4.10 -9.48
CA LEU A 41 -24.19 5.51 -9.46
C LEU A 41 -24.47 6.09 -10.85
N SER A 42 -25.42 7.03 -10.89
CA SER A 42 -25.81 7.77 -12.09
C SER A 42 -24.68 8.71 -12.52
N CYS A 43 -24.03 8.41 -13.64
CA CYS A 43 -23.21 9.40 -14.34
C CYS A 43 -24.12 10.25 -15.23
N ASN A 44 -24.29 11.52 -14.86
CA ASN A 44 -24.95 12.52 -15.70
C ASN A 44 -24.19 12.72 -17.02
N LYS A 45 -24.93 12.69 -18.12
CA LYS A 45 -24.52 13.22 -19.42
C LYS A 45 -24.62 14.74 -19.37
N THR A 46 -23.51 15.45 -19.46
CA THR A 46 -23.51 16.82 -20.01
C THR A 46 -22.16 17.17 -20.64
N SER A 47 -22.29 17.63 -21.89
CA SER A 47 -21.50 18.63 -22.58
C SER A 47 -20.07 18.33 -23.06
N LYS A 48 -19.93 18.47 -24.39
CA LYS A 48 -18.69 18.68 -25.12
C LYS A 48 -17.99 19.92 -24.59
N LEU A 49 -16.81 19.77 -24.01
CA LEU A 49 -15.84 20.85 -23.83
C LEU A 49 -14.44 20.26 -24.07
N THR A 50 -13.75 20.90 -24.99
CA THR A 50 -12.34 20.73 -25.36
C THR A 50 -11.43 20.47 -24.16
N PRO A 51 -10.42 19.57 -24.24
CA PRO A 51 -9.43 19.45 -23.19
C PRO A 51 -8.51 20.67 -23.25
N GLU A 52 -8.79 21.68 -22.42
CA GLU A 52 -7.76 22.68 -22.10
C GLU A 52 -6.64 22.00 -21.29
N LEU A 53 -5.41 22.24 -21.73
CA LEU A 53 -4.20 21.90 -20.99
C LEU A 53 -4.23 22.56 -19.61
N PRO A 54 -3.88 21.87 -18.51
CA PRO A 54 -3.86 22.49 -17.20
C PRO A 54 -2.79 23.57 -17.18
N LYS A 55 -3.24 24.83 -17.03
CA LYS A 55 -2.38 25.96 -16.65
C LYS A 55 -1.69 25.61 -15.33
N ARG A 56 -0.37 25.81 -15.28
CA ARG A 56 0.43 25.77 -14.05
C ARG A 56 -0.22 26.69 -13.01
N GLY A 57 -0.96 26.10 -12.08
CA GLY A 57 -1.45 26.74 -10.87
C GLY A 57 -0.82 26.05 -9.67
N ASN A 58 -0.04 26.80 -8.90
CA ASN A 58 0.48 26.37 -7.61
C ASN A 58 -0.68 26.24 -6.62
N SER A 59 -1.30 25.06 -6.48
CA SER A 59 -2.36 24.84 -5.47
C SER A 59 -2.61 23.37 -5.12
N SER A 60 -1.57 22.53 -4.99
CA SER A 60 -1.75 21.09 -4.69
C SER A 60 -1.30 20.63 -3.30
N ILE A 61 -0.75 21.51 -2.45
CA ILE A 61 -0.25 21.11 -1.12
C ILE A 61 -1.41 21.00 -0.11
N ASN A 62 -2.37 21.92 -0.13
CA ASN A 62 -3.45 21.97 0.88
C ASN A 62 -4.46 20.80 0.77
N HIS A 63 -4.64 20.20 -0.42
CA HIS A 63 -5.60 19.09 -0.60
C HIS A 63 -5.09 17.72 -0.13
N ASN A 64 -3.80 17.57 0.14
CA ASN A 64 -3.23 16.33 0.68
C ASN A 64 -3.25 16.31 2.21
N GLU A 65 -3.04 17.44 2.87
CA GLU A 65 -3.08 17.54 4.34
C GLU A 65 -4.49 17.27 4.89
N ASP A 66 -5.54 17.75 4.21
CA ASP A 66 -6.92 17.48 4.60
C ASP A 66 -7.31 15.99 4.47
N LYS A 67 -6.78 15.31 3.44
CA LYS A 67 -7.05 13.87 3.23
C LYS A 67 -6.33 13.00 4.25
N ILE A 68 -5.09 13.35 4.60
CA ILE A 68 -4.32 12.66 5.64
C ILE A 68 -4.97 12.90 7.01
N SER A 69 -5.39 14.13 7.30
CA SER A 69 -6.08 14.48 8.54
C SER A 69 -7.43 13.77 8.68
N GLN A 70 -8.21 13.64 7.61
CA GLN A 70 -9.44 12.86 7.61
C GLN A 70 -9.20 11.36 7.77
N ALA A 71 -8.16 10.80 7.16
CA ALA A 71 -7.78 9.40 7.34
C ALA A 71 -7.33 9.11 8.78
N TRP A 72 -6.57 10.03 9.38
CA TRP A 72 -6.12 9.93 10.77
C TRP A 72 -7.28 10.03 11.76
N ASN A 73 -8.22 10.96 11.54
CA ASN A 73 -9.41 11.08 12.36
C ASN A 73 -10.31 9.84 12.25
N LYS A 74 -10.47 9.26 11.06
CA LYS A 74 -11.18 7.99 10.87
C LYS A 74 -10.49 6.83 11.58
N LEU A 75 -9.16 6.77 11.54
CA LEU A 75 -8.38 5.75 12.26
C LEU A 75 -8.54 5.89 13.78
N LYS A 76 -8.48 7.13 14.29
CA LYS A 76 -8.65 7.44 15.73
C LYS A 76 -10.06 7.05 16.21
N ILE A 77 -11.10 7.41 15.46
CA ILE A 77 -12.48 7.06 15.79
C ILE A 77 -12.67 5.54 15.74
N ASN A 78 -12.16 4.85 14.72
CA ASN A 78 -12.29 3.40 14.58
C ASN A 78 -11.52 2.64 15.69
N ALA A 79 -10.32 3.09 16.05
CA ALA A 79 -9.56 2.53 17.14
C ALA A 79 -10.26 2.73 18.50
N LEU A 80 -10.81 3.93 18.75
CA LEU A 80 -11.57 4.21 19.98
C LEU A 80 -12.88 3.41 20.04
N SER A 81 -13.63 3.32 18.94
CA SER A 81 -14.85 2.51 18.89
C SER A 81 -14.57 1.02 19.07
N LYS A 82 -13.46 0.50 18.54
CA LYS A 82 -13.04 -0.88 18.78
C LYS A 82 -12.57 -1.09 20.23
N ALA A 83 -11.86 -0.14 20.82
CA ALA A 83 -11.46 -0.21 22.23
C ALA A 83 -12.67 -0.17 23.18
N VAL A 84 -13.68 0.66 22.88
CA VAL A 84 -14.96 0.73 23.63
C VAL A 84 -15.77 -0.55 23.46
N ALA A 85 -15.78 -1.16 22.27
CA ALA A 85 -16.46 -2.43 22.01
C ALA A 85 -15.80 -3.64 22.71
N ILE A 86 -14.51 -3.52 23.08
CA ILE A 86 -13.74 -4.55 23.78
C ILE A 86 -13.82 -4.36 25.32
N ALA A 87 -14.17 -3.16 25.79
CA ALA A 87 -14.27 -2.82 27.22
C ALA A 87 -15.24 -3.67 28.08
N PRO A 88 -16.35 -4.24 27.57
CA PRO A 88 -17.18 -5.14 28.38
C PRO A 88 -16.63 -6.58 28.48
N ASP A 89 -15.78 -7.04 27.56
CA ASP A 89 -15.27 -8.43 27.52
C ASP A 89 -13.89 -8.61 28.19
N VAL A 90 -13.14 -7.52 28.36
CA VAL A 90 -11.92 -7.49 29.18
C VAL A 90 -12.09 -6.37 30.18
N GLY A 91 -12.20 -6.75 31.46
CA GLY A 91 -12.25 -5.81 32.57
C GLY A 91 -11.13 -4.76 32.53
N PRO A 92 -11.21 -3.73 33.38
CA PRO A 92 -10.40 -2.52 33.25
C PRO A 92 -8.90 -2.83 33.20
N CYS A 93 -8.32 -2.71 32.01
CA CYS A 93 -6.88 -2.84 31.79
C CYS A 93 -6.19 -1.53 32.15
N SER A 94 -5.36 -1.56 33.20
CA SER A 94 -4.47 -0.46 33.58
C SER A 94 -3.29 -0.35 32.61
N ILE A 95 -3.11 0.82 31.99
CA ILE A 95 -1.84 1.21 31.35
C ILE A 95 -1.11 2.13 32.33
N GLY A 96 -0.32 1.55 33.23
CA GLY A 96 0.70 2.27 34.01
C GLY A 96 0.71 1.99 35.52
N PRO A 97 1.80 2.30 36.24
CA PRO A 97 2.06 1.73 37.57
C PRO A 97 1.31 2.41 38.73
N LYS A 98 0.41 3.38 38.49
CA LYS A 98 -0.26 4.15 39.56
C LYS A 98 -1.64 4.69 39.17
N SER A 99 -2.65 3.83 39.04
CA SER A 99 -4.04 4.29 39.03
C SER A 99 -4.91 3.41 39.91
N LEU A 100 -5.28 3.94 41.07
CA LEU A 100 -6.37 3.45 41.91
C LEU A 100 -7.66 4.01 41.33
N LEU A 101 -8.53 3.15 40.80
CA LEU A 101 -9.93 3.48 40.55
C LEU A 101 -10.79 2.68 41.52
N SER A 102 -11.13 3.34 42.63
CA SER A 102 -12.27 3.00 43.45
C SER A 102 -13.55 3.27 42.65
N ALA A 103 -14.09 2.24 42.01
CA ALA A 103 -15.44 2.29 41.44
C ALA A 103 -16.27 1.24 42.17
N SER A 104 -16.97 1.71 43.20
CA SER A 104 -18.12 1.06 43.81
C SER A 104 -19.18 0.83 42.73
N LEU A 105 -19.51 -0.42 42.45
CA LEU A 105 -20.76 -0.78 41.78
C LEU A 105 -21.23 -2.11 42.36
N ASP A 106 -22.21 -1.99 43.25
CA ASP A 106 -23.03 -3.07 43.76
C ASP A 106 -23.68 -3.85 42.61
N CYS A 107 -23.44 -5.15 42.57
CA CYS A 107 -24.36 -6.14 42.08
C CYS A 107 -24.09 -7.45 42.82
N ASP A 108 -25.02 -7.77 43.71
CA ASP A 108 -25.05 -8.96 44.55
C ASP A 108 -25.20 -10.27 43.75
N ILE A 109 -24.69 -11.35 44.37
CA ILE A 109 -25.00 -12.79 44.18
C ILE A 109 -24.26 -13.49 43.02
N ILE A 110 -23.23 -14.28 43.33
CA ILE A 110 -23.31 -15.75 43.58
C ILE A 110 -22.00 -16.18 44.29
N ASP A 111 -22.16 -16.82 45.44
CA ASP A 111 -21.12 -17.52 46.21
C ASP A 111 -20.29 -18.48 45.34
N ASN A 112 -18.97 -18.35 45.41
CA ASN A 112 -18.02 -19.47 45.44
C ASN A 112 -16.63 -18.93 45.80
N GLU A 113 -16.20 -19.24 47.03
CA GLU A 113 -14.90 -18.90 47.60
C GLU A 113 -13.74 -19.38 46.72
N ALA A 114 -13.16 -18.46 45.95
CA ALA A 114 -11.78 -18.58 45.48
C ALA A 114 -10.88 -17.90 46.52
N VAL A 115 -10.27 -18.72 47.38
CA VAL A 115 -9.20 -18.34 48.30
C VAL A 115 -8.07 -17.70 47.48
N THR A 116 -7.98 -16.38 47.52
CA THR A 116 -6.86 -15.62 46.98
C THR A 116 -5.82 -15.43 48.07
N SER A 117 -4.63 -15.97 47.82
CA SER A 117 -3.43 -15.82 48.62
C SER A 117 -2.95 -14.37 48.60
N THR A 118 -3.30 -13.61 49.64
CA THR A 118 -2.54 -12.42 50.05
C THR A 118 -2.18 -12.53 51.54
N PRO A 119 -0.97 -12.11 51.94
CA PRO A 119 -0.50 -12.29 53.31
C PRO A 119 -1.26 -11.36 54.24
N PHE A 120 -2.00 -11.93 55.19
CA PHE A 120 -2.60 -11.18 56.28
C PHE A 120 -1.49 -10.47 57.07
N LYS A 121 -1.55 -9.14 57.12
CA LYS A 121 -0.93 -8.38 58.21
C LYS A 121 -1.59 -8.83 59.52
N ALA A 122 -0.76 -9.14 60.52
CA ALA A 122 -1.21 -9.45 61.86
C ALA A 122 -2.15 -8.34 62.37
N LYS A 123 -3.44 -8.69 62.53
CA LYS A 123 -4.28 -8.03 63.52
C LYS A 123 -3.96 -8.70 64.84
N ASP A 124 -3.51 -7.91 65.81
CA ASP A 124 -3.45 -8.31 67.20
C ASP A 124 -4.86 -8.73 67.63
N ILE A 125 -5.11 -10.04 67.60
CA ILE A 125 -6.25 -10.64 68.27
C ILE A 125 -5.75 -11.02 69.65
N ASN A 126 -6.15 -10.20 70.61
CA ASN A 126 -6.06 -10.44 72.03
C ASN A 126 -6.84 -11.73 72.37
N GLU A 127 -6.19 -12.89 72.27
CA GLU A 127 -6.70 -14.14 72.81
C GLU A 127 -6.20 -14.30 74.25
N ASN A 128 -7.03 -13.86 75.19
CA ASN A 128 -7.01 -14.34 76.56
C ASN A 128 -7.30 -15.85 76.56
N THR A 129 -6.26 -16.68 76.43
CA THR A 129 -6.33 -18.11 76.69
C THR A 129 -5.84 -18.39 78.12
N GLU A 130 -6.64 -18.02 79.12
CA GLU A 130 -6.46 -18.58 80.47
C GLU A 130 -7.35 -19.82 80.65
N LYS A 131 -6.67 -20.97 80.70
CA LYS A 131 -6.95 -22.12 81.57
C LYS A 131 -8.22 -22.92 81.27
N VAL A 132 -8.05 -23.93 80.42
CA VAL A 132 -8.81 -25.19 80.51
C VAL A 132 -8.59 -25.78 81.90
N VAL A 133 -9.64 -25.75 82.71
CA VAL A 133 -9.71 -26.37 84.03
C VAL A 133 -9.47 -27.87 83.87
N THR A 134 -8.29 -28.31 84.30
CA THR A 134 -7.96 -29.72 84.49
C THR A 134 -8.72 -30.21 85.73
N CYS A 135 -9.92 -30.75 85.54
CA CYS A 135 -10.67 -31.47 86.57
C CYS A 135 -10.07 -32.86 86.81
N ILE A 136 -8.87 -32.93 87.39
CA ILE A 136 -8.35 -34.14 88.05
C ILE A 136 -7.63 -33.73 89.33
N SER A 137 -8.38 -33.63 90.42
CA SER A 137 -7.86 -33.69 91.79
C SER A 137 -8.98 -34.18 92.70
N LEU A 138 -9.27 -35.48 92.66
CA LEU A 138 -9.93 -36.18 93.76
C LEU A 138 -8.82 -36.85 94.58
N VAL A 139 -8.10 -36.06 95.37
CA VAL A 139 -7.26 -36.56 96.46
C VAL A 139 -8.02 -36.34 97.74
N GLU A 140 -8.28 -37.47 98.39
CA GLU A 140 -8.93 -37.67 99.66
C GLU A 140 -8.48 -36.68 100.74
N LYS A 141 -9.47 -36.03 101.36
CA LYS A 141 -9.40 -35.64 102.78
C LYS A 141 -10.68 -36.09 103.45
N SER A 142 -10.79 -37.39 103.66
CA SER A 142 -11.72 -38.02 104.61
C SER A 142 -11.34 -37.54 106.02
N LYS A 143 -11.91 -36.41 106.43
CA LYS A 143 -11.97 -36.03 107.84
C LYS A 143 -12.95 -37.00 108.51
N THR A 144 -12.39 -37.91 109.27
CA THR A 144 -13.02 -38.75 110.29
C THR A 144 -14.19 -38.06 110.98
N CYS A 145 -15.42 -38.48 110.68
CA CYS A 145 -16.54 -38.34 111.59
C CYS A 145 -16.27 -39.25 112.79
N ARG A 146 -15.78 -38.69 113.90
CA ARG A 146 -15.88 -39.34 115.21
C ARG A 146 -17.38 -39.35 115.59
N LEU A 147 -18.03 -40.49 115.36
CA LEU A 147 -19.24 -40.85 116.07
C LEU A 147 -18.83 -41.18 117.50
N ASP A 148 -19.01 -40.19 118.37
CA ASP A 148 -18.95 -40.34 119.82
C ASP A 148 -20.22 -41.08 120.26
N VAL A 149 -20.07 -42.38 120.51
CA VAL A 149 -21.12 -43.23 121.08
C VAL A 149 -20.55 -43.78 122.37
N SER A 150 -20.86 -43.13 123.48
CA SER A 150 -20.75 -43.73 124.82
C SER A 150 -21.60 -42.93 125.80
N GLU A 151 -22.71 -43.54 126.22
CA GLU A 151 -23.15 -43.70 127.62
C GLU A 151 -24.57 -44.28 127.58
N ILE A 152 -24.77 -45.57 127.95
CA ILE A 152 -25.46 -46.06 129.17
C ILE A 152 -25.66 -47.60 128.98
N PRO A 153 -25.57 -48.48 130.00
CA PRO A 153 -24.34 -49.01 130.61
C PRO A 153 -24.41 -50.59 130.68
N PRO A 154 -23.70 -51.26 131.60
CA PRO A 154 -22.85 -52.42 131.31
C PRO A 154 -23.62 -53.72 131.01
N ALA A 155 -23.07 -54.55 130.13
CA ALA A 155 -23.45 -55.95 130.09
C ALA A 155 -22.52 -56.70 131.06
N ASN A 156 -23.09 -57.40 132.05
CA ASN A 156 -22.36 -58.54 132.60
C ASN A 156 -22.12 -59.52 131.43
N ASP A 157 -20.87 -59.94 131.28
CA ASP A 157 -20.26 -60.79 130.23
C ASP A 157 -19.62 -60.02 129.04
N HIS A 158 -18.38 -59.54 129.24
CA HIS A 158 -17.72 -58.55 128.38
C HIS A 158 -16.55 -59.04 127.48
N ASP A 159 -16.18 -60.33 127.46
CA ASP A 159 -15.06 -60.83 126.64
C ASP A 159 -15.49 -61.36 125.25
N GLU A 160 -16.59 -62.11 125.14
CA GLU A 160 -17.03 -62.69 123.85
C GLU A 160 -17.47 -61.62 122.84
N TYR A 161 -18.07 -60.51 123.29
CA TYR A 161 -18.57 -59.47 122.40
C TYR A 161 -17.43 -58.67 121.73
N GLN A 162 -16.32 -58.45 122.44
CA GLN A 162 -15.14 -57.81 121.86
C GLN A 162 -14.47 -58.70 120.81
N GLU A 163 -14.45 -60.02 121.03
CA GLU A 163 -13.89 -60.98 120.09
C GLU A 163 -14.75 -61.11 118.82
N ILE A 164 -16.07 -61.13 118.96
CA ILE A 164 -17.03 -61.11 117.83
C ILE A 164 -16.89 -59.82 117.02
N GLU A 165 -16.78 -58.67 117.68
CA GLU A 165 -16.59 -57.37 117.03
C GLU A 165 -15.23 -57.29 116.30
N ALA A 166 -14.17 -57.88 116.87
CA ALA A 166 -12.86 -57.96 116.25
C ALA A 166 -12.85 -58.87 115.02
N LEU A 167 -13.49 -60.04 115.08
CA LEU A 167 -13.68 -60.93 113.93
C LEU A 167 -14.53 -60.27 112.84
N ARG A 168 -15.61 -59.57 113.22
CA ARG A 168 -16.45 -58.82 112.28
C ARG A 168 -15.64 -57.76 111.55
N LYS A 169 -14.83 -56.98 112.27
CA LYS A 169 -13.93 -55.98 111.67
C LYS A 169 -12.88 -56.61 110.75
N LEU A 170 -12.31 -57.76 111.12
CA LEU A 170 -11.35 -58.49 110.28
C LEU A 170 -12.00 -59.02 108.99
N CYS A 171 -13.21 -59.58 109.09
CA CYS A 171 -13.98 -60.06 107.95
C CYS A 171 -14.38 -58.91 107.01
N LEU A 172 -14.85 -57.79 107.56
CA LEU A 172 -15.16 -56.59 106.78
C LEU A 172 -13.92 -56.03 106.08
N SER A 173 -12.79 -55.93 106.78
CA SER A 173 -11.52 -55.48 106.19
C SER A 173 -11.04 -56.37 105.05
N LYS A 174 -11.20 -57.70 105.15
CA LYS A 174 -10.90 -58.63 104.04
C LYS A 174 -11.82 -58.43 102.83
N ILE A 175 -13.11 -58.18 103.07
CA ILE A 175 -14.09 -57.90 102.01
C ILE A 175 -13.77 -56.56 101.35
N GLU A 176 -13.51 -55.51 102.13
CA GLU A 176 -13.10 -54.19 101.64
C GLU A 176 -11.83 -54.27 100.80
N ALA A 177 -10.80 -54.97 101.29
CA ALA A 177 -9.56 -55.22 100.53
C ALA A 177 -9.79 -56.05 99.25
N GLN A 178 -10.79 -56.92 99.22
CA GLN A 178 -11.16 -57.67 98.01
C GLN A 178 -11.94 -56.79 97.02
N VAL A 179 -12.89 -55.98 97.50
CA VAL A 179 -13.64 -55.02 96.68
C VAL A 179 -12.71 -53.98 96.08
N GLU A 180 -11.78 -53.44 96.87
CA GLU A 180 -10.77 -52.49 96.42
C GLU A 180 -9.86 -53.11 95.35
N ARG A 181 -9.36 -54.34 95.56
CA ARG A 181 -8.59 -55.06 94.53
C ARG A 181 -9.40 -55.30 93.25
N CYS A 182 -10.67 -55.66 93.36
CA CYS A 182 -11.56 -55.83 92.20
C CYS A 182 -11.81 -54.50 91.47
N ALA A 183 -12.00 -53.40 92.21
CA ALA A 183 -12.17 -52.06 91.65
C ALA A 183 -10.90 -51.57 90.95
N LEU A 184 -9.73 -51.77 91.57
CA LEU A 184 -8.43 -51.46 90.98
C LEU A 184 -8.18 -52.27 89.70
N LYS A 185 -8.50 -53.57 89.70
CA LYS A 185 -8.39 -54.41 88.51
C LYS A 185 -9.30 -53.92 87.38
N LYS A 186 -10.58 -53.66 87.66
CA LYS A 186 -11.53 -53.09 86.66
C LYS A 186 -11.05 -51.75 86.12
N LYS A 187 -10.55 -50.86 86.99
CA LYS A 187 -9.99 -49.57 86.59
C LYS A 187 -8.77 -49.76 85.67
N SER A 188 -7.88 -50.70 86.03
CA SER A 188 -6.70 -51.03 85.21
C SER A 188 -7.09 -51.61 83.84
N ASP A 189 -8.08 -52.49 83.78
CA ASP A 189 -8.52 -53.12 82.53
C ASP A 189 -9.18 -52.09 81.61
N VAL A 190 -10.00 -51.17 82.17
CA VAL A 190 -10.60 -50.05 81.42
C VAL A 190 -9.52 -49.09 80.88
N LEU A 191 -8.53 -48.72 81.71
CA LEU A 191 -7.44 -47.87 81.27
C LEU A 191 -6.60 -48.54 80.17
N ARG A 192 -6.33 -49.85 80.29
CA ARG A 192 -5.63 -50.61 79.25
C ARG A 192 -6.40 -50.59 77.93
N ALA A 193 -7.69 -50.92 77.96
CA ALA A 193 -8.53 -50.90 76.76
C ALA A 193 -8.63 -49.50 76.13
N TRP A 194 -8.66 -48.45 76.96
CA TRP A 194 -8.64 -47.07 76.49
C TRP A 194 -7.32 -46.71 75.82
N CYS A 195 -6.17 -47.07 76.41
CA CYS A 195 -4.85 -46.86 75.81
C CYS A 195 -4.71 -47.60 74.48
N GLU A 196 -5.11 -48.87 74.41
CA GLU A 196 -5.08 -49.66 73.16
C GLU A 196 -5.95 -49.02 72.07
N ASN A 197 -7.14 -48.52 72.43
CA ASN A 197 -8.02 -47.85 71.48
C ASN A 197 -7.48 -46.48 71.03
N ASP A 198 -6.84 -45.72 71.94
CA ASP A 198 -6.19 -44.45 71.63
C ASP A 198 -4.99 -44.65 70.69
N GLU A 199 -4.14 -45.65 70.94
CA GLU A 199 -3.04 -46.04 70.06
C GLU A 199 -3.55 -46.44 68.67
N LYS A 200 -4.55 -47.31 68.60
CA LYS A 200 -5.16 -47.72 67.33
C LYS A 200 -5.80 -46.54 66.57
N SER A 201 -6.43 -45.61 67.30
CA SER A 201 -6.99 -44.39 66.70
C SER A 201 -5.91 -43.49 66.11
N LYS A 202 -4.78 -43.32 66.82
CA LYS A 202 -3.62 -42.56 66.34
C LYS A 202 -3.00 -43.19 65.09
N GLU A 203 -2.85 -44.51 65.06
CA GLU A 203 -2.35 -45.25 63.89
C GLU A 203 -3.28 -45.08 62.68
N ASN A 204 -4.59 -45.25 62.87
CA ASN A 204 -5.59 -45.05 61.81
C ASN A 204 -5.58 -43.61 61.28
N LEU A 205 -5.46 -42.62 62.16
CA LEU A 205 -5.37 -41.21 61.78
C LEU A 205 -4.08 -40.92 61.00
N ALA A 206 -2.95 -41.50 61.41
CA ALA A 206 -1.68 -41.36 60.70
C ALA A 206 -1.75 -41.99 59.30
N ALA A 207 -2.30 -43.20 59.18
CA ALA A 207 -2.49 -43.87 57.90
C ALA A 207 -3.44 -43.07 56.97
N TYR A 208 -4.53 -42.53 57.50
CA TYR A 208 -5.45 -41.68 56.75
C TYR A 208 -4.79 -40.41 56.24
N LYS A 209 -3.99 -39.72 57.08
CA LYS A 209 -3.22 -38.53 56.69
C LYS A 209 -2.25 -38.85 55.55
N MET A 210 -1.51 -39.95 55.63
CA MET A 210 -0.59 -40.38 54.57
C MET A 210 -1.31 -40.68 53.25
N GLU A 211 -2.45 -41.38 53.28
CA GLU A 211 -3.19 -41.65 52.05
C GLU A 211 -3.79 -40.37 51.44
N LEU A 212 -4.25 -39.44 52.28
CA LEU A 212 -4.72 -38.13 51.83
C LEU A 212 -3.60 -37.33 51.15
N GLU A 213 -2.41 -37.28 51.76
CA GLU A 213 -1.23 -36.61 51.20
C GLU A 213 -0.85 -37.23 49.84
N LYS A 214 -0.79 -38.57 49.77
CA LYS A 214 -0.52 -39.30 48.52
C LYS A 214 -1.56 -39.00 47.43
N LYS A 215 -2.84 -38.85 47.80
CA LYS A 215 -3.91 -38.48 46.86
C LYS A 215 -3.77 -37.03 46.38
N CYS A 216 -3.42 -36.11 47.27
CA CYS A 216 -3.15 -34.71 46.93
C CYS A 216 -1.94 -34.58 45.99
N LEU A 217 -0.83 -35.26 46.31
CA LEU A 217 0.37 -35.26 45.46
C LEU A 217 0.10 -35.82 44.06
N ARG A 218 -0.66 -36.92 43.95
CA ARG A 218 -1.08 -37.47 42.64
C ARG A 218 -1.87 -36.45 41.82
N LYS A 219 -2.85 -35.77 42.41
CA LYS A 219 -3.63 -34.73 41.71
C LYS A 219 -2.77 -33.54 41.25
N ILE A 220 -1.78 -33.14 42.05
CA ILE A 220 -0.84 -32.08 41.67
C ILE A 220 0.01 -32.54 40.48
N GLN A 221 0.55 -33.75 40.54
CA GLN A 221 1.34 -34.32 39.44
C GLN A 221 0.54 -34.45 38.14
N GLU A 222 -0.72 -34.90 38.21
CA GLU A 222 -1.62 -34.99 37.05
C GLU A 222 -1.84 -33.61 36.42
N ARG A 223 -2.11 -32.59 37.23
CA ARG A 223 -2.25 -31.20 36.74
C ARG A 223 -0.96 -30.66 36.15
N ASP A 224 0.19 -30.92 36.75
CA ASP A 224 1.48 -30.48 36.22
C ASP A 224 1.77 -31.11 34.85
N ILE A 225 1.43 -32.38 34.66
CA ILE A 225 1.56 -33.06 33.36
C ILE A 225 0.65 -32.40 32.32
N GLU A 226 -0.60 -32.12 32.67
CA GLU A 226 -1.56 -31.47 31.78
C GLU A 226 -1.11 -30.05 31.39
N VAL A 227 -0.67 -29.25 32.36
CA VAL A 227 -0.14 -27.90 32.12
C VAL A 227 1.08 -27.94 31.22
N ARG A 228 2.03 -28.87 31.46
CA ARG A 228 3.20 -29.03 30.58
C ARG A 228 2.80 -29.39 29.16
N LYS A 229 1.80 -30.26 28.98
CA LYS A 229 1.29 -30.64 27.66
C LYS A 229 0.70 -29.42 26.94
N LEU A 230 -0.15 -28.64 27.61
CA LEU A 230 -0.74 -27.42 27.04
C LEU A 230 0.31 -26.39 26.65
N VAL A 231 1.34 -26.19 27.47
CA VAL A 231 2.44 -25.26 27.16
C VAL A 231 3.24 -25.73 25.94
N MET A 232 3.54 -27.03 25.84
CA MET A 232 4.24 -27.58 24.68
C MET A 232 3.43 -27.44 23.39
N GLU A 233 2.13 -27.74 23.44
CA GLU A 233 1.22 -27.60 22.30
C GLU A 233 1.08 -26.13 21.86
N SER A 234 0.90 -25.22 22.82
CA SER A 234 0.85 -23.78 22.55
C SER A 234 2.15 -23.27 21.92
N LYS A 235 3.31 -23.73 22.41
CA LYS A 235 4.62 -23.39 21.83
C LYS A 235 4.75 -23.90 20.40
N ALA A 236 4.35 -25.14 20.13
CA ALA A 236 4.38 -25.72 18.78
C ALA A 236 3.44 -24.95 17.81
N ASN A 237 2.22 -24.63 18.24
CA ASN A 237 1.26 -23.85 17.45
C ASN A 237 1.79 -22.44 17.16
N THR A 238 2.40 -21.78 18.14
CA THR A 238 3.00 -20.46 17.96
C THR A 238 4.16 -20.51 16.97
N GLN A 239 5.04 -21.52 17.06
CA GLN A 239 6.14 -21.69 16.11
C GLN A 239 5.64 -21.94 14.68
N LEU A 240 4.59 -22.75 14.52
CA LEU A 240 3.97 -22.98 13.23
C LEU A 240 3.38 -21.69 12.66
N LYS A 241 2.73 -20.88 13.50
CA LYS A 241 2.16 -19.60 13.08
C LYS A 241 3.24 -18.60 12.65
N VAL A 242 4.37 -18.54 13.36
CA VAL A 242 5.52 -17.70 12.99
C VAL A 242 6.03 -18.09 11.60
N ARG A 243 6.24 -19.39 11.33
CA ARG A 243 6.70 -19.85 10.01
C ARG A 243 5.72 -19.49 8.88
N GLN A 244 4.41 -19.61 9.12
CA GLN A 244 3.40 -19.20 8.15
C GLN A 244 3.45 -17.69 7.86
N LEU A 245 3.65 -16.87 8.89
CA LEU A 245 3.76 -15.41 8.74
C LEU A 245 5.05 -15.03 8.02
N GLU A 246 6.17 -15.69 8.31
CA GLU A 246 7.44 -15.48 7.61
C GLU A 246 7.34 -15.84 6.12
N GLN A 247 6.69 -16.96 5.80
CA GLN A 247 6.43 -17.33 4.41
C GLN A 247 5.52 -16.31 3.71
N SER A 248 4.43 -15.91 4.35
CA SER A 248 3.52 -14.89 3.81
C SER A 248 4.25 -13.55 3.59
N LYS A 249 5.10 -13.14 4.53
CA LYS A 249 5.94 -11.93 4.40
C LYS A 249 6.86 -12.05 3.18
N SER A 250 7.57 -13.17 3.04
CA SER A 250 8.45 -13.42 1.88
C SER A 250 7.68 -13.34 0.56
N ASP A 251 6.47 -13.90 0.50
CA ASP A 251 5.62 -13.84 -0.70
C ASP A 251 5.16 -12.40 -1.01
N HIS A 252 4.84 -11.61 0.02
CA HIS A 252 4.49 -10.21 -0.12
C HIS A 252 5.69 -9.38 -0.59
N ASP A 253 6.88 -9.59 -0.02
CA ASP A 253 8.11 -8.89 -0.42
C ASP A 253 8.45 -9.18 -1.89
N LYS A 254 8.30 -10.44 -2.33
CA LYS A 254 8.47 -10.81 -3.73
C LYS A 254 7.47 -10.10 -4.65
N LYS A 255 6.19 -10.05 -4.28
CA LYS A 255 5.16 -9.31 -5.05
C LYS A 255 5.45 -7.81 -5.09
N ILE A 256 5.95 -7.23 -3.99
CA ILE A 256 6.34 -5.81 -3.93
C ILE A 256 7.52 -5.55 -4.87
N ALA A 257 8.53 -6.43 -4.88
CA ALA A 257 9.66 -6.32 -5.80
C ALA A 257 9.22 -6.41 -7.27
N GLU A 258 8.37 -7.38 -7.61
CA GLU A 258 7.84 -7.55 -8.97
C GLU A 258 7.00 -6.35 -9.44
N THR A 259 6.15 -5.82 -8.56
CA THR A 259 5.32 -4.64 -8.88
C THR A 259 6.16 -3.37 -8.99
N SER A 260 7.16 -3.21 -8.11
CA SER A 260 8.10 -2.09 -8.17
C SER A 260 8.92 -2.10 -9.46
N GLU A 261 9.35 -3.27 -9.92
CA GLU A 261 10.06 -3.41 -11.20
C GLU A 261 9.15 -3.08 -12.40
N LYS A 262 7.89 -3.53 -12.37
CA LYS A 262 6.90 -3.15 -13.39
C LYS A 262 6.65 -1.64 -13.41
N ILE A 263 6.58 -0.99 -12.26
CA ILE A 263 6.43 0.47 -12.17
C ILE A 263 7.63 1.17 -12.81
N LYS A 264 8.86 0.75 -12.49
CA LYS A 264 10.07 1.31 -13.11
C LYS A 264 10.06 1.16 -14.63
N GLN A 265 9.66 0.01 -15.15
CA GLN A 265 9.56 -0.23 -16.59
C GLN A 265 8.51 0.70 -17.25
N ILE A 266 7.35 0.88 -16.62
CA ILE A 266 6.30 1.79 -17.12
C ILE A 266 6.78 3.25 -17.08
N GLU A 267 7.47 3.67 -16.01
CA GLU A 267 8.04 5.01 -15.91
C GLU A 267 9.09 5.27 -16.99
N GLN A 268 9.94 4.28 -17.27
CA GLN A 268 10.93 4.38 -18.36
C GLN A 268 10.23 4.49 -19.72
N GLN A 269 9.24 3.64 -20.00
CA GLN A 269 8.46 3.71 -21.23
C GLN A 269 7.76 5.07 -21.40
N ARG A 270 7.24 5.64 -20.31
CA ARG A 270 6.62 6.97 -20.32
C ARG A 270 7.64 8.06 -20.67
N LYS A 271 8.83 8.02 -20.07
CA LYS A 271 9.91 8.97 -20.39
C LYS A 271 10.34 8.86 -21.85
N ASP A 272 10.50 7.64 -22.36
CA ASP A 272 10.89 7.40 -23.76
C ASP A 272 9.81 7.90 -24.74
N LEU A 273 8.53 7.71 -24.42
CA LEU A 273 7.42 8.23 -25.23
C LEU A 273 7.35 9.76 -25.19
N GLU A 274 7.57 10.36 -24.01
CA GLU A 274 7.60 11.81 -23.86
C GLU A 274 8.75 12.43 -24.66
N GLU A 275 9.94 11.84 -24.62
CA GLU A 275 11.09 12.29 -25.40
C GLU A 275 10.84 12.13 -26.91
N LYS A 276 10.27 11.00 -27.35
CA LYS A 276 9.88 10.81 -28.75
C LYS A 276 8.85 11.84 -29.21
N GLN A 277 7.86 12.18 -28.37
CA GLN A 277 6.90 13.24 -28.69
C GLN A 277 7.53 14.63 -28.69
N ARG A 278 8.52 14.88 -27.85
CA ARG A 278 9.29 16.13 -27.84
C ARG A 278 10.07 16.28 -29.13
N GLN A 279 10.79 15.25 -29.55
CA GLN A 279 11.54 15.21 -30.81
C GLN A 279 10.62 15.45 -32.02
N LYS A 280 9.49 14.74 -32.12
CA LYS A 280 8.51 14.96 -33.19
C LYS A 280 7.96 16.39 -33.25
N ARG A 281 7.74 17.01 -32.09
CA ARG A 281 7.29 18.41 -32.02
C ARG A 281 8.36 19.38 -32.49
N GLU A 282 9.62 19.14 -32.14
CA GLU A 282 10.74 19.96 -32.57
C GLU A 282 10.97 19.82 -34.09
N GLU A 283 10.94 18.59 -34.62
CA GLU A 283 11.02 18.33 -36.06
C GLU A 283 9.89 19.03 -36.84
N LEU A 284 8.66 18.93 -36.35
CA LEU A 284 7.52 19.60 -36.97
C LEU A 284 7.70 21.13 -36.96
N LYS A 285 8.15 21.70 -35.84
CA LYS A 285 8.44 23.12 -35.71
C LYS A 285 9.52 23.57 -36.69
N GLN A 286 10.59 22.78 -36.86
CA GLN A 286 11.62 23.04 -37.84
C GLN A 286 11.06 23.04 -39.28
N CYS A 287 10.21 22.06 -39.61
CA CYS A 287 9.56 21.99 -40.92
C CYS A 287 8.67 23.20 -41.19
N ILE A 288 7.82 23.58 -40.23
CA ILE A 288 6.94 24.76 -40.34
C ILE A 288 7.77 26.03 -40.55
N ASN A 289 8.81 26.23 -39.75
CA ASN A 289 9.71 27.39 -39.87
C ASN A 289 10.45 27.41 -41.21
N GLY A 290 10.89 26.25 -41.71
CA GLY A 290 11.54 26.14 -43.01
C GLY A 290 10.60 26.48 -44.17
N ILE A 291 9.35 26.01 -44.13
CA ILE A 291 8.34 26.37 -45.14
C ILE A 291 8.04 27.87 -45.09
N TYR A 292 7.92 28.46 -43.90
CA TYR A 292 7.73 29.91 -43.75
C TYR A 292 8.89 30.71 -44.37
N LYS A 293 10.14 30.34 -44.08
CA LYS A 293 11.32 30.97 -44.71
C LYS A 293 11.29 30.84 -46.22
N THR A 294 10.90 29.66 -46.73
CA THR A 294 10.76 29.43 -48.17
C THR A 294 9.68 30.32 -48.78
N GLN A 295 8.53 30.47 -48.12
CA GLN A 295 7.45 31.37 -48.56
C GLN A 295 7.93 32.81 -48.69
N VAL A 296 8.67 33.31 -47.68
CA VAL A 296 9.26 34.66 -47.70
C VAL A 296 10.25 34.78 -48.87
N GLY A 297 11.16 33.82 -49.03
CA GLY A 297 12.13 33.82 -50.13
C GLY A 297 11.46 33.78 -51.51
N TYR A 298 10.40 32.98 -51.67
CA TYR A 298 9.63 32.90 -52.90
C TYR A 298 8.97 34.25 -53.22
N SER A 299 8.35 34.89 -52.21
CA SER A 299 7.74 36.21 -52.38
C SER A 299 8.77 37.27 -52.81
N GLN A 300 9.98 37.24 -52.26
CA GLN A 300 11.06 38.14 -52.66
C GLN A 300 11.48 37.91 -54.13
N LYS A 301 11.65 36.65 -54.54
CA LYS A 301 11.97 36.32 -55.94
C LYS A 301 10.85 36.70 -56.90
N TYR A 302 9.60 36.50 -56.51
CA TYR A 302 8.45 36.93 -57.28
C TYR A 302 8.42 38.46 -57.47
N SER A 303 8.72 39.22 -56.41
CA SER A 303 8.87 40.68 -56.50
C SER A 303 10.01 41.09 -57.44
N GLN A 304 11.16 40.42 -57.39
CA GLN A 304 12.28 40.66 -58.32
C GLN A 304 11.89 40.43 -59.78
N ILE A 305 11.12 39.37 -60.07
CA ILE A 305 10.56 39.13 -61.40
C ILE A 305 9.66 40.30 -61.81
N SER A 306 8.73 40.72 -60.95
CA SER A 306 7.83 41.84 -61.24
C SER A 306 8.57 43.15 -61.54
N GLU A 307 9.59 43.48 -60.75
CA GLU A 307 10.43 44.66 -60.96
C GLU A 307 11.24 44.57 -62.27
N THR A 308 11.75 43.38 -62.60
CA THR A 308 12.50 43.13 -63.83
C THR A 308 11.62 43.25 -65.07
N THR A 309 10.38 42.77 -65.00
CA THR A 309 9.38 42.96 -66.06
C THR A 309 9.07 44.45 -66.27
N LYS A 310 8.94 45.23 -65.18
CA LYS A 310 8.70 46.69 -65.27
C LYS A 310 9.87 47.46 -65.89
N ARG A 311 11.11 46.96 -65.76
CA ARG A 311 12.31 47.56 -66.37
C ARG A 311 12.48 47.25 -67.86
N CYS A 312 11.70 46.31 -68.41
CA CYS A 312 11.76 46.00 -69.83
C CYS A 312 11.02 47.07 -70.65
N ARG A 313 11.69 47.65 -71.65
CA ARG A 313 11.09 48.67 -72.52
C ARG A 313 10.04 48.10 -73.47
N ASP A 314 10.20 46.84 -73.89
CA ASP A 314 9.18 46.10 -74.67
C ASP A 314 8.68 44.89 -73.89
N THR A 315 7.59 45.11 -73.15
CA THR A 315 6.95 44.07 -72.34
C THR A 315 6.20 43.04 -73.17
N ARG A 316 5.78 43.37 -74.40
CA ARG A 316 5.11 42.41 -75.29
C ARG A 316 6.09 41.36 -75.78
N MET A 317 7.26 41.81 -76.27
CA MET A 317 8.33 40.91 -76.68
C MET A 317 8.84 40.05 -75.51
N LEU A 318 8.92 40.63 -74.31
CA LEU A 318 9.30 39.88 -73.10
C LEU A 318 8.28 38.79 -72.78
N ASN A 319 6.98 39.11 -72.79
CA ASN A 319 5.91 38.14 -72.50
C ASN A 319 5.89 36.99 -73.51
N GLU A 320 6.19 37.25 -74.78
CA GLU A 320 6.31 36.20 -75.81
C GLU A 320 7.52 35.28 -75.52
N LYS A 321 8.66 35.83 -75.08
CA LYS A 321 9.86 35.04 -74.75
C LYS A 321 9.72 34.22 -73.46
N VAL A 322 8.97 34.71 -72.47
CA VAL A 322 8.87 34.08 -71.13
C VAL A 322 7.51 33.42 -70.86
N LEU A 323 6.72 33.14 -71.90
CA LEU A 323 5.37 32.60 -71.77
C LEU A 323 5.33 31.24 -71.05
N GLY A 324 6.34 30.40 -71.30
CA GLY A 324 6.50 29.10 -70.63
C GLY A 324 6.80 29.27 -69.14
N GLU A 325 7.73 30.17 -68.81
CA GLU A 325 8.14 30.50 -67.44
C GLU A 325 6.99 31.14 -66.65
N LEU A 326 6.14 31.97 -67.28
CA LEU A 326 4.94 32.54 -66.66
C LEU A 326 3.94 31.46 -66.24
N SER A 327 3.74 30.45 -67.10
CA SER A 327 2.86 29.32 -66.81
C SER A 327 3.40 28.47 -65.66
N GLU A 328 4.71 28.24 -65.65
CA GLU A 328 5.43 27.57 -64.57
C GLU A 328 5.36 28.34 -63.25
N LEU A 329 5.52 29.67 -63.28
CA LEU A 329 5.42 30.54 -62.11
C LEU A 329 4.04 30.46 -61.44
N LYS A 330 2.97 30.42 -62.24
CA LYS A 330 1.61 30.23 -61.73
C LYS A 330 1.44 28.87 -61.05
N ARG A 331 1.92 27.79 -61.69
CA ARG A 331 1.87 26.43 -61.14
C ARG A 331 2.64 26.32 -59.83
N MET A 332 3.84 26.88 -59.76
CA MET A 332 4.65 26.89 -58.54
C MET A 332 3.97 27.67 -57.41
N ASN A 333 3.31 28.79 -57.72
CA ASN A 333 2.58 29.57 -56.72
C ASN A 333 1.44 28.75 -56.10
N GLU A 334 0.68 28.01 -56.91
CA GLU A 334 -0.37 27.11 -56.41
C GLU A 334 0.21 25.97 -55.54
N GLN A 335 1.36 25.41 -55.91
CA GLN A 335 2.04 24.40 -55.10
C GLN A 335 2.53 24.95 -53.76
N LEU A 336 3.07 26.18 -53.75
CA LEU A 336 3.51 26.83 -52.53
C LEU A 336 2.32 27.18 -51.62
N ILE A 337 1.20 27.67 -52.16
CA ILE A 337 -0.01 27.94 -51.39
C ILE A 337 -0.49 26.67 -50.67
N LYS A 338 -0.54 25.53 -51.38
CA LYS A 338 -0.91 24.23 -50.79
C LYS A 338 0.05 23.81 -49.67
N LEU A 339 1.36 24.06 -49.82
CA LEU A 339 2.36 23.77 -48.78
C LEU A 339 2.19 24.68 -47.55
N VAL A 340 1.88 25.96 -47.76
CA VAL A 340 1.60 26.92 -46.67
C VAL A 340 0.33 26.53 -45.91
N GLU A 341 -0.72 26.12 -46.61
CA GLU A 341 -1.95 25.60 -46.00
C GLU A 341 -1.68 24.36 -45.15
N LYS A 342 -0.96 23.37 -45.67
CA LYS A 342 -0.53 22.20 -44.89
C LYS A 342 0.29 22.59 -43.65
N SER A 343 1.14 23.61 -43.76
CA SER A 343 1.96 24.12 -42.66
C SER A 343 1.10 24.73 -41.56
N ARG A 344 0.09 25.52 -41.95
CA ARG A 344 -0.89 26.09 -41.02
C ARG A 344 -1.70 25.01 -40.29
N GLU A 345 -1.98 23.89 -40.95
CA GLU A 345 -2.63 22.73 -40.34
C GLU A 345 -1.70 21.86 -39.48
N GLY A 346 -0.39 22.14 -39.46
CA GLY A 346 0.59 21.35 -38.71
C GLY A 346 0.82 19.94 -39.28
N LYS A 347 0.51 19.71 -40.57
CA LYS A 347 0.62 18.40 -41.24
C LYS A 347 1.83 18.29 -42.16
N VAL A 348 2.82 19.15 -41.98
CA VAL A 348 4.00 19.21 -42.84
C VAL A 348 5.04 18.18 -42.44
N THR A 349 5.68 17.63 -43.46
CA THR A 349 6.72 16.61 -43.34
C THR A 349 8.06 17.14 -43.86
N LEU A 350 9.15 16.43 -43.57
CA LEU A 350 10.46 16.75 -44.13
C LEU A 350 10.46 16.71 -45.67
N THR A 351 9.65 15.84 -46.27
CA THR A 351 9.43 15.79 -47.71
C THR A 351 8.75 17.04 -48.25
N ASP A 352 7.77 17.60 -47.52
CA ASP A 352 7.13 18.87 -47.90
C ASP A 352 8.14 20.02 -47.81
N LEU A 353 9.02 20.04 -46.80
CA LEU A 353 10.08 21.04 -46.69
C LEU A 353 11.05 20.98 -47.88
N LYS A 354 11.54 19.79 -48.24
CA LYS A 354 12.40 19.61 -49.42
C LYS A 354 11.71 20.05 -50.71
N ALA A 355 10.42 19.75 -50.86
CA ALA A 355 9.64 20.22 -52.01
C ALA A 355 9.57 21.76 -52.05
N ALA A 356 9.37 22.40 -50.90
CA ALA A 356 9.37 23.86 -50.78
C ALA A 356 10.74 24.46 -51.20
N GLU A 357 11.85 23.90 -50.72
CA GLU A 357 13.21 24.33 -51.08
C GLU A 357 13.46 24.20 -52.59
N ILE A 358 13.00 23.12 -53.22
CA ILE A 358 13.09 22.93 -54.67
C ILE A 358 12.29 24.00 -55.42
N LEU A 359 11.10 24.37 -54.93
CA LEU A 359 10.31 25.46 -55.53
C LEU A 359 11.05 26.80 -55.44
N LEU A 360 11.71 27.08 -54.32
CA LEU A 360 12.51 28.29 -54.16
C LEU A 360 13.69 28.34 -55.14
N GLN A 361 14.37 27.22 -55.35
CA GLN A 361 15.44 27.13 -56.35
C GLN A 361 14.91 27.35 -57.77
N LYS A 362 13.75 26.77 -58.11
CA LYS A 362 13.12 26.94 -59.43
C LYS A 362 12.69 28.38 -59.71
N ILE A 363 12.08 29.07 -58.75
CA ILE A 363 11.73 30.48 -58.95
C ILE A 363 12.97 31.38 -59.07
N ALA A 364 14.07 31.04 -58.39
CA ALA A 364 15.32 31.77 -58.57
C ALA A 364 15.85 31.64 -60.01
N LEU A 365 15.82 30.44 -60.59
CA LEU A 365 16.19 30.22 -62.00
C LEU A 365 15.29 30.98 -62.96
N ILE A 366 13.96 30.97 -62.74
CA ILE A 366 13.03 31.75 -63.56
C ILE A 366 13.32 33.26 -63.43
N SER A 367 13.65 33.75 -62.24
CA SER A 367 14.04 35.14 -62.04
C SER A 367 15.27 35.55 -62.86
N GLU A 368 16.25 34.66 -63.00
CA GLU A 368 17.42 34.89 -63.85
C GLU A 368 17.07 34.91 -65.34
N VAL A 369 16.17 34.04 -65.78
CA VAL A 369 15.66 34.02 -67.18
C VAL A 369 14.97 35.34 -67.52
N PHE A 370 14.11 35.84 -66.64
CA PHE A 370 13.47 37.16 -66.82
C PHE A 370 14.50 38.28 -66.93
N THR A 371 15.53 38.28 -66.08
CA THR A 371 16.59 39.29 -66.12
C THR A 371 17.36 39.25 -67.43
N ARG A 372 17.76 38.04 -67.87
CA ARG A 372 18.49 37.85 -69.11
C ARG A 372 17.71 38.35 -70.33
N HIS A 373 16.43 37.97 -70.45
CA HIS A 373 15.62 38.38 -71.60
C HIS A 373 15.27 39.86 -71.57
N THR A 374 15.03 40.45 -70.40
CA THR A 374 14.87 41.91 -70.28
C THR A 374 16.12 42.64 -70.77
N ASP A 375 17.31 42.21 -70.35
CA ASP A 375 18.57 42.83 -70.76
C ASP A 375 18.83 42.67 -72.27
N GLU A 376 18.52 41.51 -72.84
CA GLU A 376 18.62 41.27 -74.29
C GLU A 376 17.70 42.18 -75.10
N ILE A 377 16.45 42.33 -74.68
CA ILE A 377 15.46 43.19 -75.35
C ILE A 377 15.90 44.65 -75.29
N ASN A 378 16.25 45.14 -74.10
CA ASN A 378 16.70 46.51 -73.92
C ASN A 378 17.95 46.81 -74.76
N LYS A 379 18.95 45.93 -74.77
CA LYS A 379 20.15 46.07 -75.63
C LYS A 379 19.82 46.06 -77.12
N THR A 380 18.85 45.26 -77.54
CA THR A 380 18.43 45.21 -78.95
C THR A 380 17.77 46.51 -79.35
N LEU A 381 16.92 47.07 -78.49
CA LEU A 381 16.30 48.38 -78.70
C LEU A 381 17.32 49.51 -78.73
N ASP A 382 18.30 49.52 -77.82
CA ASP A 382 19.38 50.51 -77.83
C ASP A 382 20.15 50.49 -79.16
N ARG A 383 20.45 49.31 -79.70
CA ARG A 383 21.11 49.17 -81.02
C ARG A 383 20.23 49.68 -82.17
N VAL A 384 18.94 49.39 -82.15
CA VAL A 384 18.00 49.87 -83.19
C VAL A 384 17.85 51.40 -83.14
N GLU A 385 17.81 51.99 -81.94
CA GLU A 385 17.80 53.44 -81.76
C GLU A 385 19.10 54.09 -82.25
N GLU A 386 20.26 53.48 -81.99
CA GLU A 386 21.55 53.95 -82.51
C GLU A 386 21.61 53.91 -84.04
N VAL A 387 21.12 52.84 -84.67
CA VAL A 387 21.05 52.73 -86.13
C VAL A 387 20.12 53.79 -86.70
N ARG A 388 18.91 53.93 -86.15
CA ARG A 388 17.96 54.98 -86.59
C ARG A 388 18.53 56.38 -86.43
N LYS A 389 19.23 56.69 -85.33
CA LYS A 389 19.88 57.99 -85.14
C LYS A 389 20.94 58.25 -86.21
N LYS A 390 21.75 57.23 -86.57
CA LYS A 390 22.75 57.35 -87.65
C LYS A 390 22.09 57.56 -89.02
N GLU A 391 21.04 56.80 -89.33
CA GLU A 391 20.27 56.96 -90.57
C GLU A 391 19.62 58.35 -90.66
N GLN A 392 19.05 58.86 -89.56
CA GLN A 392 18.46 60.19 -89.49
C GLN A 392 19.52 61.28 -89.72
N GLN A 393 20.71 61.14 -89.11
CA GLN A 393 21.84 62.04 -89.33
C GLN A 393 22.32 62.02 -90.78
N GLU A 394 22.38 60.84 -91.40
CA GLU A 394 22.77 60.70 -92.82
C GLU A 394 21.74 61.33 -93.76
N ILE A 395 20.45 61.16 -93.50
CA ILE A 395 19.36 61.79 -94.26
C ILE A 395 19.43 63.31 -94.11
N GLU A 396 19.62 63.83 -92.89
CA GLU A 396 19.74 65.28 -92.65
C GLU A 396 20.98 65.87 -93.35
N LEU A 397 22.09 65.11 -93.40
CA LEU A 397 23.30 65.50 -94.10
C LEU A 397 23.11 65.53 -95.62
N LYS A 398 22.43 64.52 -96.20
CA LYS A 398 22.07 64.49 -97.63
C LYS A 398 21.10 65.62 -98.00
N ALA A 399 20.09 65.87 -97.18
CA ALA A 399 19.15 66.97 -97.38
C ALA A 399 19.85 68.35 -97.33
N LYS A 400 20.80 68.55 -96.42
CA LYS A 400 21.64 69.76 -96.39
C LYS A 400 22.49 69.90 -97.66
N GLN A 401 23.12 68.81 -98.13
CA GLN A 401 23.90 68.83 -99.37
C GLN A 401 23.05 69.09 -100.62
N GLU A 402 21.82 68.56 -100.69
CA GLU A 402 20.90 68.85 -101.80
C GLU A 402 20.40 70.30 -101.76
N ALA A 403 20.09 70.85 -100.58
CA ALA A 403 19.73 72.25 -100.42
C ALA A 403 20.89 73.20 -100.82
N GLU A 404 22.13 72.86 -100.47
CA GLU A 404 23.32 73.61 -100.91
C GLU A 404 23.53 73.54 -102.43
N LYS A 405 23.30 72.37 -103.04
CA LYS A 405 23.37 72.22 -104.50
C LYS A 405 22.27 73.00 -105.23
N GLN A 406 21.05 73.03 -104.69
CA GLN A 406 19.96 73.84 -105.25
C GLN A 406 20.27 75.33 -105.14
N GLN A 407 20.81 75.80 -104.01
CA GLN A 407 21.26 77.19 -103.87
C GLN A 407 22.41 77.54 -104.81
N GLN A 408 23.34 76.62 -105.08
CA GLN A 408 24.39 76.81 -106.09
C GLN A 408 23.83 76.86 -107.52
N ALA A 409 22.86 76.01 -107.84
CA ALA A 409 22.20 75.99 -109.16
C ALA A 409 21.38 77.28 -109.39
N GLU A 410 20.67 77.77 -108.38
CA GLU A 410 19.94 79.05 -108.43
C GLU A 410 20.90 80.24 -108.60
N ARG A 411 22.06 80.22 -107.94
CA ARG A 411 23.11 81.25 -108.13
C ARG A 411 23.75 81.20 -109.53
N GLN A 412 23.82 80.04 -110.17
CA GLN A 412 24.35 79.89 -111.53
C GLN A 412 23.34 80.27 -112.63
N GLN A 413 22.03 80.33 -112.32
CA GLN A 413 21.00 80.81 -113.25
C GLN A 413 20.75 82.33 -113.15
N GLN A 414 21.28 83.00 -112.12
CA GLN A 414 21.17 84.45 -111.90
C GLN A 414 22.44 85.24 -112.27
N ALA A 415 23.48 84.57 -112.80
CA ALA A 415 24.68 85.16 -113.37
C ALA A 415 24.71 84.89 -114.87
#